data_AF-A0A932U1S5-F1
#
_entry.id   AF-A0A932U1S5-F1
#
_cell.length_a   1.000
_cell.length_b   1.000
_cell.length_c   1.000
_cell.angle_alpha   90.00
_cell.angle_beta   90.00
_cell.angle_gamma   90.00
#
_symmetry.space_group_name_H-M   'P 1'
#
loop_
_entity.id
_entity.type
_entity.pdbx_description
1 polymer ?
#
loop_
_entity_poly.entity_id
_entity_poly.type
_entity_poly.pdbx_seq_one_letter_code
_entity_poly.pdbx_strand_id
1 'polypeptide(L)'
;VCSHPGTEEGYVHGLGHGIGLEIHEGPRFSHAAGNNTLVQPGHVVTIEPGLYYPSRGFGVRIEDAVAFNEAGELVWLTRYPYDLVVPMK
;
A
#
# COMPACT_ATOMS: atom_id res chain seq x y z
N VAL A 1 -8.99 0.11 -4.35
CA VAL A 1 -8.65 1.42 -3.75
C VAL A 1 -9.93 2.23 -3.63
N CYS A 2 -10.15 2.88 -2.50
CA CYS A 2 -11.39 3.61 -2.22
C CYS A 2 -11.64 4.70 -3.29
N SER A 3 -12.76 4.61 -4.01
CA SER A 3 -13.14 5.58 -5.05
C SER A 3 -14.27 6.52 -4.59
N HIS A 4 -14.92 6.23 -3.47
CA HIS A 4 -16.06 6.98 -2.95
C HIS A 4 -15.77 7.46 -1.52
N PRO A 5 -15.77 8.79 -1.26
CA PRO A 5 -15.64 9.32 0.08
C PRO A 5 -16.69 8.73 1.02
N GLY A 6 -16.28 8.30 2.22
CA GLY A 6 -17.18 7.67 3.21
C GLY A 6 -17.36 6.15 3.06
N THR A 7 -16.55 5.48 2.24
CA THR A 7 -16.50 4.01 2.23
C THR A 7 -15.90 3.51 3.56
N GLU A 8 -16.69 2.79 4.36
CA GLU A 8 -16.28 2.24 5.67
C GLU A 8 -16.07 0.72 5.66
N GLU A 9 -16.45 0.03 4.58
CA GLU A 9 -16.31 -1.41 4.41
C GLU A 9 -15.63 -1.75 3.07
N GLY A 10 -14.85 -2.82 3.03
CA GLY A 10 -14.08 -3.23 1.86
C GLY A 10 -12.76 -2.47 1.78
N TYR A 11 -12.47 -1.87 0.62
CA TYR A 11 -11.21 -1.16 0.38
C TYR A 11 -11.35 0.32 0.74
N VAL A 12 -10.84 0.73 1.90
CA VAL A 12 -11.13 2.04 2.51
C VAL A 12 -9.98 3.06 2.46
N HIS A 13 -8.78 2.69 2.01
CA HIS A 13 -7.61 3.58 1.99
C HIS A 13 -6.93 3.64 0.59
N GLY A 14 -5.79 4.33 0.50
CA GLY A 14 -4.91 4.35 -0.67
C GLY A 14 -4.22 3.01 -0.91
N LEU A 15 -3.48 2.84 -2.01
CA LEU A 15 -2.67 1.64 -2.25
C LEU A 15 -1.35 1.67 -1.48
N GLY A 16 -0.82 2.84 -1.13
CA GLY A 16 0.44 2.97 -0.40
C GLY A 16 1.01 4.39 -0.49
N HIS A 17 2.25 4.53 -0.05
CA HIS A 17 2.94 5.82 0.06
C HIS A 17 4.46 5.66 0.02
N GLY A 18 5.19 6.77 -0.13
CA GLY A 18 6.63 6.79 -0.02
C GLY A 18 7.07 6.56 1.42
N ILE A 19 8.26 5.98 1.58
CA ILE A 19 8.92 5.77 2.87
C ILE A 19 10.38 6.20 2.79
N GLY A 20 10.88 6.79 3.88
CA GLY A 20 12.24 7.28 3.94
C GLY A 20 12.61 7.75 5.34
N LEU A 21 12.86 9.04 5.49
CA LEU A 21 13.03 9.63 6.82
C LEU A 21 11.72 9.68 7.59
N GLU A 22 10.62 9.92 6.85
CA GLU A 22 9.28 9.83 7.39
C GLU A 22 8.66 8.47 7.05
N ILE A 23 7.81 7.97 7.96
CA ILE A 23 7.02 6.77 7.70
C ILE A 23 6.04 7.02 6.56
N HIS A 24 5.52 8.25 6.41
CA HIS A 24 4.60 8.61 5.35
C HIS A 24 5.11 9.82 4.58
N GLU A 25 5.76 9.57 3.45
CA GLU A 25 6.20 10.61 2.52
C GLU A 25 5.62 10.39 1.10
N GLY A 26 5.97 11.27 0.17
CA GLY A 26 5.60 11.11 -1.23
C GLY A 26 6.50 10.11 -1.95
N PRO A 27 6.06 9.52 -3.08
CA PRO A 27 4.76 9.70 -3.72
C PRO A 27 3.64 8.94 -3.00
N ARG A 28 2.38 9.38 -3.12
CA ARG A 28 1.21 8.66 -2.58
C ARG A 28 0.47 7.93 -3.69
N PHE A 29 0.08 6.68 -3.44
CA PHE A 29 -0.79 5.93 -4.34
C PHE A 29 -2.25 6.07 -3.88
N SER A 30 -2.90 7.15 -4.29
CA SER A 30 -4.29 7.45 -3.93
C SER A 30 -5.08 7.94 -5.15
N HIS A 31 -6.41 7.80 -5.07
CA HIS A 31 -7.34 8.37 -6.06
C HIS A 31 -7.64 9.86 -5.82
N ALA A 32 -6.83 10.55 -5.02
CA ALA A 32 -7.02 11.97 -4.79
C ALA A 32 -6.91 12.74 -6.13
N ALA A 33 -7.90 13.58 -6.42
CA ALA A 33 -7.89 14.41 -7.62
C ALA A 33 -6.62 15.27 -7.68
N GLY A 34 -5.97 15.31 -8.84
CA GLY A 34 -4.73 16.06 -9.06
C GLY A 34 -3.44 15.32 -8.67
N ASN A 35 -3.52 14.08 -8.17
CA ASN A 35 -2.34 13.25 -7.97
C ASN A 35 -1.80 12.71 -9.30
N ASN A 36 -0.83 13.43 -9.87
CA ASN A 36 -0.15 13.09 -11.12
C ASN A 36 1.34 12.77 -10.91
N THR A 37 1.75 12.48 -9.67
CA THR A 37 3.16 12.24 -9.37
C THR A 37 3.61 10.91 -9.99
N LEU A 38 4.58 10.98 -10.90
CA LEU A 38 5.21 9.80 -11.47
C LEU A 38 6.22 9.23 -10.48
N VAL A 39 6.21 7.90 -10.34
CA VAL A 39 7.26 7.20 -9.62
C VAL A 39 8.55 7.27 -10.43
N GLN A 40 9.67 7.49 -9.76
CA GLN A 40 10.98 7.64 -10.37
C GLN A 40 11.96 6.66 -9.71
N PRO A 41 13.07 6.30 -10.40
CA PRO A 41 14.20 5.63 -9.77
C PRO A 41 14.61 6.30 -8.45
N GLY A 42 14.97 5.48 -7.46
CA GLY A 42 15.35 5.94 -6.12
C GLY A 42 14.17 6.16 -5.16
N HIS A 43 12.92 6.23 -5.65
CA HIS A 43 11.77 6.19 -4.75
C HIS A 43 11.66 4.82 -4.07
N VAL A 44 11.36 4.84 -2.78
CA VAL A 44 10.95 3.66 -2.00
C VAL A 44 9.53 3.88 -1.55
N VAL A 45 8.66 2.89 -1.81
CA VAL A 45 7.22 3.01 -1.61
C VAL A 45 6.64 1.73 -1.01
N THR A 46 5.51 1.86 -0.32
CA THR A 46 4.69 0.73 0.12
C THR A 46 3.67 0.36 -0.97
N ILE A 47 3.38 -0.93 -1.06
CA ILE A 47 2.23 -1.47 -1.79
C ILE A 47 1.44 -2.31 -0.78
N GLU A 48 0.31 -1.79 -0.32
CA GLU A 48 -0.39 -2.27 0.87
C GLU A 48 -1.90 -2.50 0.67
N PRO A 49 -2.37 -3.27 -0.33
CA PRO A 49 -3.80 -3.51 -0.50
C PRO A 49 -4.45 -4.14 0.75
N GLY A 50 -5.61 -3.60 1.14
CA GLY A 50 -6.34 -4.06 2.33
C GLY A 50 -7.85 -4.08 2.14
N LEU A 51 -8.50 -5.07 2.76
CA LEU A 51 -9.95 -5.23 2.83
C LEU A 51 -10.38 -5.37 4.28
N TYR A 52 -11.39 -4.58 4.69
CA TYR A 52 -11.85 -4.51 6.07
C TYR A 52 -13.36 -4.74 6.11
N TYR A 53 -13.81 -5.66 6.97
CA TYR A 53 -15.22 -5.98 7.18
C TYR A 53 -15.53 -5.91 8.68
N PRO A 54 -15.68 -4.70 9.26
CA PRO A 54 -15.90 -4.53 10.69
C PRO A 54 -17.13 -5.29 11.20
N SER A 55 -18.19 -5.33 10.40
CA SER A 55 -19.42 -6.09 10.65
C SER A 55 -19.18 -7.60 10.81
N ARG A 56 -18.10 -8.12 10.21
CA ARG A 56 -17.68 -9.52 10.25
C ARG A 56 -16.50 -9.76 11.21
N GLY A 57 -16.00 -8.72 11.87
CA GLY A 57 -14.92 -8.81 12.86
C GLY A 57 -13.53 -9.09 12.28
N PHE A 58 -13.31 -8.91 10.97
CA PHE A 58 -12.00 -9.15 10.37
C PHE A 58 -11.62 -8.13 9.30
N GLY A 59 -10.32 -8.07 9.03
CA GLY A 59 -9.73 -7.39 7.89
C GLY A 59 -8.38 -8.03 7.57
N VAL A 60 -7.91 -7.83 6.34
CA VAL A 60 -6.63 -8.33 5.86
C VAL A 60 -5.94 -7.23 5.11
N ARG A 61 -4.66 -7.02 5.39
CA ARG A 61 -3.75 -6.17 4.62
C ARG A 61 -2.43 -6.91 4.45
N ILE A 62 -1.89 -6.85 3.24
CA ILE A 62 -0.54 -7.34 2.92
C ILE A 62 0.22 -6.13 2.41
N GLU A 63 1.41 -5.90 2.94
CA GLU A 63 2.21 -4.71 2.67
C GLU A 63 3.66 -5.08 2.41
N ASP A 64 4.17 -4.62 1.28
CA ASP A 64 5.58 -4.72 0.93
C ASP A 64 6.19 -3.35 0.70
N ALA A 65 7.46 -3.21 1.07
CA ALA A 65 8.30 -2.10 0.66
C ALA A 65 9.03 -2.49 -0.64
N VAL A 66 8.91 -1.62 -1.64
CA VAL A 66 9.54 -1.80 -2.95
C VAL A 66 10.29 -0.53 -3.33
N ALA A 67 11.37 -0.70 -4.09
CA ALA A 67 12.14 0.39 -4.69
C ALA A 67 12.15 0.28 -6.20
N PHE A 68 12.52 1.36 -6.88
CA PHE A 68 12.78 1.37 -8.32
C PHE A 68 14.26 1.61 -8.56
N ASN A 69 14.90 0.70 -9.29
CA ASN A 69 16.30 0.86 -9.67
C ASN A 69 16.47 1.92 -10.78
N GLU A 70 17.71 2.24 -11.14
CA GLU A 70 18.04 3.22 -12.19
C GLU A 70 17.47 2.86 -13.58
N ALA A 71 17.19 1.58 -13.83
CA ALA A 71 16.53 1.11 -15.05
C ALA A 71 14.99 1.22 -14.98
N GLY A 72 14.43 1.66 -13.84
CA GLY A 72 12.99 1.73 -13.60
C GLY A 72 12.35 0.39 -13.22
N GLU A 73 13.15 -0.64 -12.93
CA GLU A 73 12.64 -1.95 -12.54
C GLU A 73 12.33 -2.00 -11.04
N LEU A 74 11.28 -2.74 -10.70
CA LEU A 74 10.83 -2.90 -9.32
C LEU A 74 11.73 -3.89 -8.56
N VAL A 75 12.17 -3.48 -7.38
CA VAL A 75 13.01 -4.25 -6.47
C VAL A 75 12.28 -4.46 -5.15
N TRP A 76 12.04 -5.71 -4.79
CA TRP A 76 11.43 -6.09 -3.51
C TRP A 76 12.42 -5.96 -2.36
N LEU A 77 12.06 -5.18 -1.34
CA LEU A 77 12.88 -5.00 -0.13
C LEU A 77 12.38 -5.87 1.02
N THR A 78 11.07 -6.10 1.09
CA THR A 78 10.47 -7.01 2.06
C THR A 78 10.53 -8.45 1.54
N ARG A 79 11.02 -9.38 2.37
CA ARG A 79 11.06 -10.81 2.05
C ARG A 79 10.44 -11.60 3.19
N TYR A 80 9.14 -11.85 3.07
CA TYR A 80 8.39 -12.67 4.00
C TYR A 80 7.36 -13.51 3.23
N PRO A 81 7.08 -14.76 3.64
CA PRO A 81 6.04 -15.57 2.98
C PRO A 81 4.66 -14.94 3.11
N TYR A 82 3.83 -15.07 2.08
CA TYR A 82 2.44 -14.59 2.09
C TYR A 82 1.45 -15.62 2.67
N ASP A 83 1.97 -16.72 3.23
CA ASP A 83 1.16 -17.73 3.88
C ASP A 83 0.42 -17.15 5.09
N LEU A 84 -0.82 -17.59 5.29
CA LEU A 84 -1.54 -17.29 6.51
C LEU A 84 -0.96 -18.10 7.67
N VAL A 85 -0.01 -17.51 8.40
CA VAL A 85 0.77 -18.18 9.45
C VAL A 85 0.11 -18.17 10.84
N VAL A 86 -0.97 -17.41 11.05
CA VAL A 86 -1.70 -17.37 12.32
C VAL A 86 -3.15 -17.81 12.09
N PRO A 87 -3.68 -18.79 12.86
CA PRO A 87 -5.10 -19.13 12.81
C PRO A 87 -5.93 -17.91 13.17
N MET A 88 -6.88 -17.56 12.30
CA MET A 88 -7.90 -16.56 12.62
C MET A 88 -8.77 -17.10 13.76
N LYS A 89 -8.85 -16.35 14.86
CA LYS A 89 -9.73 -16.64 16.00
C LYS A 89 -11.19 -16.33 15.67
#